data_AF-A0A1Y3Q6U3-F1
#
_entry.id   AF-A0A1Y3Q6U3-F1
#
_cell.length_a   1.000
_cell.length_b   1.000
_cell.length_c   1.000
_cell.angle_alpha   90.00
_cell.angle_beta   90.00
_cell.angle_gamma   90.00
#
_symmetry.space_group_name_H-M   'P 1'
#
loop_
_entity.id
_entity.type
_entity.pdbx_description
1 polymer ?
#
loop_
_entity_poly.entity_id
_entity_poly.type
_entity_poly.pdbx_seq_one_letter_code
_entity_poly.pdbx_strand_id
1 'polypeptide(L)'
;MDFLGTVIRFVVSALVLMFVGFLVPGFAPLGFLNALLAAIVIAALGWVIEATLGRRVSPFGRGLVGFIISALVIWATQFFVPGMQVTVLGALLAALVIGIVDMFVPTPISR
;
A
#
# COMPACT_ATOMS: atom_id res chain seq x y z
N MET A 1 -19.41 -2.94 -14.48
CA MET A 1 -18.62 -2.80 -13.24
C MET A 1 -19.16 -3.83 -12.27
N ASP A 2 -18.64 -5.05 -12.33
CA ASP A 2 -19.17 -6.13 -11.51
C ASP A 2 -18.72 -5.86 -10.08
N PHE A 3 -19.66 -5.48 -9.23
CA PHE A 3 -19.49 -5.27 -7.80
C PHE A 3 -18.62 -6.35 -7.14
N LEU A 4 -18.74 -7.58 -7.65
CA LEU A 4 -17.94 -8.74 -7.29
C LEU A 4 -16.43 -8.53 -7.46
N GLY A 5 -15.98 -7.90 -8.55
CA GLY A 5 -14.56 -7.60 -8.79
C GLY A 5 -13.99 -6.58 -7.80
N THR A 6 -14.78 -5.57 -7.44
CA THR A 6 -14.38 -4.57 -6.43
C THR A 6 -14.27 -5.21 -5.04
N VAL A 7 -15.22 -6.08 -4.68
CA VAL A 7 -15.20 -6.81 -3.40
C VAL A 7 -14.03 -7.77 -3.32
N ILE A 8 -13.77 -8.55 -4.38
CA ILE A 8 -12.62 -9.47 -4.44
C ILE A 8 -11.31 -8.69 -4.31
N ARG A 9 -11.15 -7.57 -5.03
CA ARG A 9 -9.96 -6.69 -4.89
C ARG A 9 -9.77 -6.24 -3.46
N PHE A 10 -10.84 -5.79 -2.81
CA PHE A 10 -10.79 -5.30 -1.44
C PHE A 10 -10.36 -6.38 -0.45
N VAL A 11 -10.91 -7.59 -0.60
CA VAL A 11 -10.56 -8.76 0.23
C VAL A 11 -9.11 -9.19 -0.02
N VAL A 12 -8.66 -9.24 -1.27
CA VAL A 12 -7.28 -9.60 -1.62
C VAL A 12 -6.28 -8.58 -1.06
N SER A 13 -6.55 -7.28 -1.20
CA SER A 13 -5.70 -6.24 -0.61
C SER A 13 -5.65 -6.32 0.92
N ALA A 14 -6.76 -6.63 1.57
CA ALA A 14 -6.81 -6.82 3.02
C ALA A 14 -6.01 -8.06 3.48
N LEU A 15 -6.13 -9.18 2.76
CA LEU A 15 -5.36 -10.40 3.03
C LEU A 15 -3.85 -10.17 2.82
N VAL A 16 -3.49 -9.42 1.79
CA VAL A 16 -2.09 -9.05 1.52
C VAL A 16 -1.54 -8.19 2.66
N LEU A 17 -2.29 -7.19 3.12
CA LEU A 17 -1.88 -6.37 4.28
C LEU A 17 -1.74 -7.22 5.56
N MET A 18 -2.63 -8.19 5.78
CA MET A 18 -2.53 -9.13 6.90
C MET A 18 -1.29 -10.03 6.80
N PHE A 19 -1.00 -10.54 5.60
CA PHE A 19 0.17 -11.36 5.33
C PHE A 19 1.47 -10.56 5.48
N VAL A 20 1.50 -9.32 5.02
CA VAL A 20 2.60 -8.38 5.23
C VAL A 20 2.81 -8.11 6.71
N GLY A 21 1.73 -7.88 7.48
CA GLY A 21 1.82 -7.70 8.94
C GLY A 21 2.37 -8.91 9.68
N PHE A 22 2.23 -10.12 9.13
CA PHE A 22 2.82 -11.35 9.66
C PHE A 22 4.27 -11.56 9.21
N LEU A 23 4.59 -11.20 7.98
CA LEU A 23 5.90 -11.44 7.35
C LEU A 23 6.93 -10.36 7.71
N VAL A 24 6.49 -9.15 8.04
CA VAL A 24 7.36 -8.00 8.29
C VAL A 24 7.61 -7.81 9.79
N PRO A 25 8.79 -8.18 10.30
CA PRO A 25 9.16 -7.88 11.68
C PRO A 25 9.23 -6.36 11.89
N GLY A 26 8.55 -5.88 12.94
CA GLY A 26 8.43 -4.44 13.23
C GLY A 26 7.18 -3.77 12.64
N PHE A 27 6.26 -4.54 12.07
CA PHE A 27 4.88 -4.13 11.80
C PHE A 27 4.00 -4.70 12.93
N ALA A 28 3.47 -3.84 13.81
CA ALA A 28 2.62 -4.33 14.91
C ALA A 28 1.37 -5.01 14.34
N PRO A 29 0.89 -6.12 14.94
CA PRO A 29 -0.34 -6.75 14.50
C PRO A 29 -1.50 -5.75 14.64
N LEU A 30 -2.01 -5.29 13.51
CA LEU A 30 -3.15 -4.38 13.44
C LEU A 30 -4.44 -5.18 13.57
N GLY A 31 -5.33 -4.75 14.47
CA GLY A 31 -6.71 -5.22 14.43
C GLY A 31 -7.37 -4.86 13.10
N PHE A 32 -8.40 -5.62 12.69
CA PHE A 32 -9.08 -5.46 11.40
C PHE A 32 -9.50 -4.00 11.09
N LEU A 33 -10.06 -3.30 12.10
CA LEU A 33 -10.48 -1.90 11.95
C LEU A 33 -9.31 -0.93 11.72
N ASN A 34 -8.17 -1.15 12.38
CA ASN A 34 -6.99 -0.31 12.20
C ASN A 34 -6.31 -0.59 10.86
N ALA A 35 -6.31 -1.85 10.39
CA ALA A 35 -5.87 -2.21 9.05
C ALA A 35 -6.76 -1.58 7.96
N LEU A 36 -8.07 -1.56 8.17
CA LEU A 36 -9.01 -0.87 7.28
C LEU A 36 -8.75 0.63 7.21
N LEU A 37 -8.58 1.28 8.36
CA LEU A 37 -8.24 2.70 8.43
C LEU A 37 -6.90 2.99 7.74
N ALA A 38 -5.89 2.13 7.95
CA ALA A 38 -4.61 2.23 7.28
C ALA A 38 -4.72 2.15 5.77
N ALA A 39 -5.52 1.21 5.24
CA ALA A 39 -5.72 1.10 3.79
C ALA A 39 -6.31 2.39 3.20
N ILE A 40 -7.26 3.02 3.91
CA ILE A 40 -7.85 4.29 3.49
C ILE A 40 -6.80 5.41 3.49
N VAL A 41 -6.00 5.51 4.55
CA VAL A 41 -4.95 6.53 4.67
C VAL A 41 -3.87 6.34 3.61
N ILE A 42 -3.40 5.11 3.37
CA ILE A 42 -2.41 4.78 2.34
C ILE A 42 -2.94 5.20 0.96
N ALA A 43 -4.19 4.89 0.64
CA ALA A 43 -4.81 5.27 -0.62
C ALA A 43 -4.93 6.80 -0.76
N ALA A 44 -5.33 7.51 0.31
CA ALA A 44 -5.43 8.96 0.31
C ALA A 44 -4.07 9.64 0.13
N LEU A 45 -3.06 9.20 0.88
CA LEU A 45 -1.69 9.72 0.77
C LEU A 45 -1.08 9.42 -0.61
N GLY A 46 -1.28 8.21 -1.12
CA GLY A 46 -0.85 7.83 -2.47
C GLY A 46 -1.45 8.74 -3.53
N TRP A 47 -2.76 9.01 -3.44
CA TRP A 47 -3.45 9.92 -4.36
C TRP A 47 -2.90 11.35 -4.29
N VAL A 48 -2.63 11.88 -3.09
CA VAL A 48 -2.04 13.23 -2.93
C VAL A 48 -0.63 13.29 -3.56
N ILE A 49 0.18 12.26 -3.35
CA ILE A 49 1.54 12.21 -3.93
C ILE A 49 1.48 12.11 -5.45
N GLU A 50 0.58 11.30 -6.00
CA GLU A 50 0.39 11.18 -7.45
C GLU A 50 -0.10 12.49 -8.07
N ALA A 51 -1.04 13.16 -7.40
CA ALA A 51 -1.56 14.46 -7.83
C ALA A 51 -0.47 15.55 -7.83
N THR A 52 0.48 15.50 -6.90
CA THR A 52 1.56 16.49 -6.78
C THR A 52 2.76 16.20 -7.69
N LEU A 53 3.12 14.93 -7.91
CA LEU A 53 4.23 14.56 -8.80
C LEU A 53 3.91 14.81 -10.28
N GLY A 54 2.63 14.78 -10.67
CA GLY A 54 2.20 14.95 -12.05
C GLY A 54 2.69 13.83 -12.98
N ARG A 55 2.16 13.78 -14.21
CA ARG A 55 2.41 12.71 -15.21
C ARG A 55 3.85 12.67 -15.78
N ARG A 56 4.85 13.27 -15.11
CA ARG A 56 6.23 13.43 -15.61
C ARG A 56 7.24 12.45 -15.02
N VAL A 57 6.79 11.36 -14.41
CA VAL A 57 7.70 10.29 -13.96
C VAL A 57 8.06 9.41 -15.16
N SER A 58 9.33 9.47 -15.59
CA SER A 58 9.81 8.68 -16.73
C SER A 58 9.67 7.17 -16.44
N PRO A 59 9.31 6.34 -17.44
CA PRO A 59 9.07 4.91 -17.23
C PRO A 59 10.23 4.15 -16.57
N PHE A 60 11.46 4.61 -16.83
CA PHE A 60 12.70 4.00 -16.34
C PHE A 60 12.96 4.25 -14.85
N GLY A 61 12.38 5.31 -14.27
CA GLY A 61 12.48 5.63 -12.84
C GLY A 61 11.28 5.18 -12.00
N ARG A 62 10.16 4.79 -12.61
CA ARG A 62 8.91 4.49 -11.89
C ARG A 62 9.02 3.36 -10.86
N GLY A 63 9.86 2.35 -11.10
CA GLY A 63 10.01 1.23 -10.18
C GLY A 63 10.61 1.65 -8.84
N LEU A 64 11.82 2.23 -8.86
CA LEU A 64 12.52 2.63 -7.64
C LEU A 64 11.89 3.86 -6.98
N VAL A 65 11.48 4.86 -7.77
CA VAL A 65 10.81 6.05 -7.24
C VAL A 65 9.45 5.67 -6.62
N GLY A 66 8.68 4.82 -7.30
CA GLY A 66 7.42 4.29 -6.78
C GLY A 66 7.63 3.45 -5.51
N PHE A 67 8.67 2.62 -5.47
CA PHE A 67 9.03 1.86 -4.26
C PHE A 67 9.32 2.77 -3.07
N ILE A 68 10.16 3.80 -3.24
CA ILE A 68 10.49 4.75 -2.17
C ILE A 68 9.25 5.53 -1.73
N ILE A 69 8.40 5.96 -2.68
CA ILE A 69 7.15 6.64 -2.38
C ILE A 69 6.21 5.74 -1.58
N SER A 70 6.01 4.49 -1.99
CA SER A 70 5.17 3.53 -1.27
C SER A 70 5.70 3.28 0.14
N ALA A 71 7.01 3.11 0.32
CA ALA A 71 7.62 2.98 1.64
C ALA A 71 7.37 4.23 2.50
N LEU A 72 7.51 5.42 1.92
CA LEU A 72 7.25 6.68 2.61
C LEU A 72 5.78 6.81 3.02
N VAL A 73 4.85 6.43 2.16
CA VAL A 73 3.40 6.45 2.44
C VAL A 73 3.06 5.49 3.58
N ILE A 74 3.55 4.26 3.51
CA ILE A 74 3.31 3.25 4.56
C ILE A 74 3.89 3.72 5.89
N TRP A 75 5.11 4.26 5.88
CA TRP A 75 5.72 4.83 7.06
C TRP A 75 4.93 6.03 7.59
N ALA A 76 4.46 6.93 6.74
CA ALA A 76 3.68 8.10 7.14
C ALA A 76 2.28 7.73 7.68
N THR A 77 1.72 6.61 7.23
CA THR A 77 0.39 6.13 7.67
C THR A 77 0.34 5.88 9.18
N GLN A 78 1.46 5.52 9.80
CA GLN A 78 1.53 5.26 11.24
C GLN A 78 1.13 6.49 12.09
N PHE A 79 1.28 7.70 11.55
CA PHE A 79 0.90 8.93 12.26
C PHE A 79 -0.63 9.18 12.27
N PHE A 80 -1.36 8.55 11.37
CA PHE A 80 -2.81 8.70 11.24
C PHE A 80 -3.58 7.52 11.84
N VAL A 81 -2.94 6.35 11.99
CA VAL A 81 -3.60 5.11 12.43
C VAL A 81 -3.19 4.78 13.85
N PRO A 82 -4.13 4.85 14.83
CA PRO A 82 -3.85 4.48 16.20
C PRO A 82 -3.41 3.01 16.31
N GLY A 83 -2.34 2.75 17.07
CA GLY A 83 -1.82 1.40 17.28
C GLY A 83 -1.02 0.83 16.11
N MET A 84 -0.83 1.60 15.03
CA MET A 84 0.13 1.26 13.97
C MET A 84 1.53 1.71 14.37
N GLN A 85 2.45 0.75 14.44
CA GLN A 85 3.87 1.05 14.60
C GLN A 85 4.61 0.37 13.46
N VAL A 86 5.36 1.17 12.70
CA VAL A 86 6.08 0.72 11.50
C VAL A 86 7.48 1.31 11.53
N THR A 87 8.47 0.45 11.63
CA THR A 87 9.88 0.87 11.49
C THR A 87 10.20 1.24 10.04
N VAL A 88 11.26 2.01 9.81
CA VAL A 88 11.71 2.35 8.44
C VAL A 88 12.00 1.08 7.62
N LEU A 89 12.65 0.09 8.23
CA LEU A 89 12.88 -1.22 7.60
C LEU A 89 11.56 -1.95 7.32
N GLY A 90 10.60 -1.89 8.25
CA GLY A 90 9.28 -2.49 8.06
C GLY A 90 8.52 -1.85 6.89
N ALA A 91 8.58 -0.54 6.74
CA ALA A 91 7.97 0.18 5.62
C ALA A 91 8.62 -0.19 4.28
N LEU A 92 9.94 -0.33 4.23
CA LEU A 92 10.67 -0.77 3.03
C LEU A 92 10.29 -2.21 2.63
N LEU A 93 10.23 -3.12 3.60
CA LEU A 93 9.81 -4.50 3.37
C LEU A 93 8.34 -4.58 2.94
N ALA A 94 7.45 -3.82 3.58
CA ALA A 94 6.05 -3.74 3.21
C ALA A 94 5.86 -3.20 1.77
N ALA A 95 6.58 -2.13 1.41
CA ALA A 95 6.56 -1.58 0.06
C ALA A 95 7.08 -2.59 -0.98
N LEU A 96 8.07 -3.41 -0.61
CA LEU A 96 8.60 -4.45 -1.49
C LEU A 96 7.54 -5.53 -1.75
N VAL A 97 6.89 -6.01 -0.68
CA VAL A 97 5.84 -7.02 -0.81
C VAL A 97 4.64 -6.49 -1.57
N ILE A 98 4.19 -5.27 -1.28
CA ILE A 98 3.07 -4.63 -2.01
C ILE A 98 3.44 -4.47 -3.49
N GLY A 99 4.64 -3.98 -3.80
CA GLY A 99 5.10 -3.86 -5.19
C GLY A 99 5.12 -5.21 -5.92
N ILE A 100 5.53 -6.29 -5.25
CA ILE A 100 5.48 -7.65 -5.80
C ILE A 100 4.03 -8.07 -6.04
N VAL A 101 3.15 -7.89 -5.05
CA VAL A 101 1.74 -8.29 -5.15
C VAL A 101 1.02 -7.53 -6.28
N ASP A 102 1.27 -6.23 -6.42
CA ASP A 102 0.62 -5.41 -7.44
C ASP A 102 0.99 -5.86 -8.87
N MET A 103 2.16 -6.48 -9.07
CA MET A 103 2.51 -7.10 -10.35
C MET A 103 1.66 -8.34 -10.68
N PHE A 104 1.22 -9.06 -9.64
CA PHE A 104 0.41 -10.28 -9.77
C PHE A 104 -1.10 -10.02 -9.68
N VAL A 105 -1.51 -8.84 -9.25
CA VAL A 105 -2.91 -8.38 -9.28
C VAL A 105 -3.09 -7.51 -10.52
N PRO A 106 -3.31 -8.09 -11.72
CA PRO A 106 -3.67 -7.30 -12.89
C PRO A 106 -4.99 -6.60 -12.58
N THR A 107 -4.95 -5.29 -12.38
CA THR A 107 -6.16 -4.47 -12.43
C THR A 107 -6.48 -4.25 -13.90
N PRO A 108 -7.62 -4.72 -14.42
CA PRO A 108 -8.08 -4.32 -15.73
C PRO A 108 -8.61 -2.89 -15.64
N ILE A 109 -7.72 -1.90 -15.50
CA ILE A 109 -7.99 -0.50 -15.80
C ILE A 109 -7.47 -0.20 -17.21
N SER A 110 -7.88 -1.05 -18.15
CA SER A 110 -7.75 -0.79 -19.57
C SER A 110 -9.10 -1.09 -20.21
N ARG A 111 -9.95 -0.07 -20.22
CA ARG A 111 -10.80 0.30 -21.35
C ARG A 111 -11.03 1.80 -21.30
#